data_AF-A0A1Z8A0R4-F1
#
_entry.id   AF-A0A1Z8A0R4-F1
#
_cell.length_a   1.000
_cell.length_b   1.000
_cell.length_c   1.000
_cell.angle_alpha   90.00
_cell.angle_beta   90.00
_cell.angle_gamma   90.00
#
_symmetry.space_group_name_H-M   'P 1'
#
loop_
_entity.id
_entity.type
_entity.pdbx_description
1 polymer ?
#
loop_
_entity_poly.entity_id
_entity_poly.type
_entity_poly.pdbx_seq_one_letter_code
_entity_poly.pdbx_strand_id
1 'polypeptide(L)'
;MTIDQLTASGIVHPAPASLMGCVLDLLSNNPEQIDQEIVATMNEFIAIRKKYLLERNYLSLEPDDRGRVWENWNVEGFESVLTKVIHPLSKE
;
A
#
# COMPACT_ATOMS: atom_id res chain seq x y z
N MET A 1 -12.03 -13.26 -6.11
CA MET A 1 -10.55 -13.34 -6.06
C MET A 1 -10.03 -11.91 -5.97
N THR A 2 -9.03 -11.66 -5.14
CA THR A 2 -8.40 -10.33 -5.02
C THR A 2 -6.95 -10.44 -5.45
N ILE A 3 -6.47 -9.45 -6.19
CA ILE A 3 -5.05 -9.31 -6.55
C ILE A 3 -4.52 -8.10 -5.79
N ASP A 4 -3.57 -8.30 -4.89
CA ASP A 4 -2.89 -7.22 -4.18
C ASP A 4 -1.72 -6.71 -5.02
N GLN A 5 -1.81 -5.45 -5.48
CA GLN A 5 -0.68 -4.76 -6.11
C GLN A 5 0.04 -3.90 -5.07
N LEU A 6 1.31 -4.23 -4.82
CA LEU A 6 2.11 -3.57 -3.79
C LEU A 6 3.07 -2.59 -4.43
N THR A 7 3.12 -1.37 -3.88
CA THR A 7 4.00 -0.31 -4.38
C THR A 7 4.82 0.26 -3.22
N ALA A 8 6.10 0.49 -3.48
CA ALA A 8 6.98 1.33 -2.66
C ALA A 8 7.51 2.44 -3.57
N SER A 9 7.47 3.68 -3.10
CA SER A 9 7.78 4.82 -3.96
C SER A 9 9.28 5.05 -4.10
N GLY A 10 10.10 4.48 -3.20
CA GLY A 10 11.56 4.57 -3.26
C GLY A 10 12.08 6.00 -3.43
N ILE A 11 11.30 7.00 -2.99
CA ILE A 11 11.53 8.41 -3.33
C ILE A 11 12.92 8.81 -2.85
N VAL A 12 13.80 9.18 -3.78
CA VAL A 12 15.15 9.65 -3.49
C VAL A 12 15.18 11.14 -3.86
N HIS A 13 15.25 12.03 -2.86
CA HIS A 13 15.20 13.52 -2.94
C HIS A 13 13.80 14.17 -2.91
N PRO A 14 13.71 15.42 -2.40
CA PRO A 14 12.84 15.80 -1.28
C PRO A 14 11.39 15.34 -1.47
N ALA A 15 10.76 14.97 -0.36
CA ALA A 15 9.39 14.48 -0.33
C ALA A 15 8.49 15.38 -1.21
N PRO A 16 7.60 14.80 -2.03
CA PRO A 16 6.70 15.57 -2.87
C PRO A 16 5.98 16.62 -2.03
N ALA A 17 5.79 17.80 -2.60
CA ALA A 17 5.04 18.86 -1.92
C ALA A 17 3.68 18.32 -1.46
N SER A 18 3.19 18.75 -0.29
CA SER A 18 1.93 18.29 0.30
C SER A 18 0.73 18.42 -0.64
N LEU A 19 0.74 19.40 -1.54
CA LEU A 19 -0.25 19.57 -2.59
C LEU A 19 -0.34 18.35 -3.52
N MET A 20 0.79 17.75 -3.88
CA MET A 20 0.82 16.54 -4.72
C MET A 20 0.13 15.37 -4.00
N GLY A 21 0.40 15.18 -2.70
CA GLY A 21 -0.28 14.18 -1.88
C GLY A 21 -1.79 14.36 -1.91
N CYS A 22 -2.27 15.59 -1.72
CA CYS A 22 -3.69 15.93 -1.76
C CYS A 22 -4.33 15.60 -3.12
N VAL A 23 -3.65 15.92 -4.22
CA VAL A 23 -4.14 15.60 -5.57
C VAL A 23 -4.22 14.09 -5.79
N LEU A 24 -3.20 13.33 -5.37
CA LEU A 24 -3.20 11.87 -5.47
C LEU A 24 -4.32 11.23 -4.63
N ASP A 25 -4.53 11.71 -3.40
CA ASP A 25 -5.63 11.26 -2.55
C ASP A 25 -7.00 11.53 -3.21
N LEU A 26 -7.18 12.72 -3.79
CA LEU A 26 -8.43 13.07 -4.49
C LEU A 26 -8.69 12.15 -5.69
N LEU A 27 -7.66 11.89 -6.51
CA LEU A 27 -7.79 11.06 -7.71
C LEU A 27 -8.05 9.58 -7.37
N SER A 28 -7.53 9.10 -6.23
CA SER A 28 -7.64 7.70 -5.81
C SER A 28 -8.82 7.40 -4.87
N ASN A 29 -9.75 8.36 -4.70
CA ASN A 29 -10.88 8.20 -3.79
C ASN A 29 -12.01 7.33 -4.29
N ASN A 30 -12.06 7.05 -5.59
CA ASN A 30 -13.13 6.27 -6.18
C ASN A 30 -12.59 4.93 -6.71
N PRO A 31 -13.37 3.84 -6.60
CA PRO A 31 -13.09 2.61 -7.33
C PRO A 31 -13.04 2.89 -8.83
N GLU A 32 -12.07 2.28 -9.52
CA GLU A 32 -11.89 2.41 -10.96
C GLU A 32 -12.31 1.09 -11.64
N GLN A 33 -13.20 1.18 -12.63
CA GLN A 33 -13.57 0.03 -13.46
C GLN A 33 -12.49 -0.18 -14.52
N ILE A 34 -11.79 -1.32 -14.49
CA ILE A 34 -10.71 -1.63 -15.43
C ILE A 34 -11.22 -2.45 -16.62
N ASP A 35 -12.01 -3.49 -16.36
CA ASP A 35 -12.65 -4.36 -17.36
C ASP A 35 -13.93 -4.98 -16.76
N GLN A 36 -14.70 -5.76 -17.51
CA GLN A 36 -15.85 -6.50 -16.99
C GLN A 36 -15.47 -7.30 -15.74
N GLU A 37 -16.18 -7.05 -14.65
CA GLU A 37 -15.98 -7.69 -13.33
C GLU A 37 -14.63 -7.39 -12.64
N ILE A 38 -13.79 -6.53 -13.21
CA ILE A 38 -12.51 -6.10 -12.62
C ILE A 38 -12.61 -4.65 -12.14
N VAL A 39 -12.53 -4.47 -10.83
CA VAL A 39 -12.54 -3.16 -10.15
C VAL A 39 -11.25 -2.99 -9.37
N ALA A 40 -10.58 -1.86 -9.55
CA ALA A 40 -9.41 -1.46 -8.80
C ALA A 40 -9.78 -0.47 -7.69
N THR A 41 -9.18 -0.61 -6.51
CA THR A 41 -9.34 0.31 -5.39
C THR A 41 -8.01 0.57 -4.72
N MET A 42 -7.74 1.82 -4.36
CA MET A 42 -6.57 2.18 -3.55
C MET A 42 -6.89 2.01 -2.07
N ASN A 43 -6.15 1.11 -1.40
CA ASN A 43 -6.33 0.82 0.02
C ASN A 43 -5.57 1.79 0.90
N GLU A 44 -6.12 2.08 2.08
CA GLU A 44 -5.47 2.89 3.10
C GLU A 44 -4.55 2.05 3.99
N PHE A 45 -3.44 2.66 4.40
CA PHE A 45 -2.66 2.21 5.56
C PHE A 45 -3.44 2.54 6.83
N ILE A 46 -4.07 1.53 7.45
CA ILE A 46 -4.99 1.71 8.60
C ILE A 46 -4.33 2.51 9.74
N ALA A 47 -3.05 2.26 10.02
CA ALA A 47 -2.32 2.90 11.11
C ALA A 47 -2.18 4.42 10.96
N ILE A 48 -2.17 4.94 9.72
CA ILE A 48 -1.94 6.36 9.44
C ILE A 48 -3.10 7.03 8.68
N ARG A 49 -4.11 6.28 8.25
CA ARG A 49 -5.27 6.78 7.49
C ARG A 49 -4.88 7.56 6.23
N LYS A 50 -3.85 7.08 5.54
CA LYS A 50 -3.36 7.62 4.27
C LYS A 50 -3.25 6.51 3.24
N LYS A 51 -3.42 6.85 1.96
CA LYS A 51 -3.25 5.93 0.83
C LYS A 51 -1.83 5.96 0.26
N TYR A 52 -1.15 7.10 0.36
CA TYR A 52 0.19 7.29 -0.16
C TYR A 52 1.22 7.54 0.93
N LEU A 53 2.41 6.99 0.73
CA LEU A 53 3.62 7.27 1.49
C LEU A 53 4.47 8.24 0.67
N LEU A 54 4.57 9.49 1.13
CA LEU A 54 5.30 10.56 0.45
C LEU A 54 6.76 10.63 0.93
N GLU A 55 7.02 10.04 2.09
CA GLU A 55 8.31 9.87 2.71
C GLU A 55 9.10 8.78 1.99
N ARG A 56 10.43 8.79 2.15
CA ARG A 56 11.28 7.73 1.60
C ARG A 56 10.91 6.42 2.26
N ASN A 57 10.66 5.39 1.46
CA ASN A 57 10.25 4.09 1.96
C ASN A 57 10.76 2.95 1.09
N TYR A 58 10.83 1.77 1.67
CA TYR A 58 10.97 0.50 0.97
C TYR A 58 10.00 -0.54 1.55
N LEU A 59 9.69 -1.55 0.76
CA LEU A 59 8.80 -2.66 1.13
C LEU A 59 9.62 -3.95 1.22
N SER A 60 9.54 -4.66 2.33
CA SER A 60 9.95 -6.07 2.43
C SER A 60 8.74 -6.99 2.45
N LEU A 61 8.90 -8.18 1.87
CA LEU A 61 7.92 -9.26 1.91
C LEU A 61 8.49 -10.41 2.71
N GLU A 62 7.81 -10.79 3.78
CA GLU A 62 8.25 -11.80 4.74
C GLU A 62 7.20 -12.92 4.84
N PRO A 63 7.40 -14.06 4.17
CA PRO A 63 6.54 -15.22 4.33
C PRO A 63 6.66 -15.80 5.74
N ASP A 64 5.57 -16.36 6.27
CA ASP A 64 5.57 -17.08 7.54
C ASP A 64 5.22 -18.57 7.42
N ASP A 65 5.29 -19.26 8.56
CA ASP A 65 5.03 -20.70 8.68
C ASP A 65 3.56 -21.10 8.43
N ARG A 66 2.65 -20.12 8.38
CA ARG A 66 1.22 -20.31 8.10
C ARG A 66 0.86 -20.02 6.65
N GLY A 67 1.86 -19.79 5.79
CA GLY A 67 1.65 -19.45 4.38
C GLY A 67 1.06 -18.06 4.18
N ARG A 68 1.17 -17.17 5.17
CA ARG A 68 0.85 -15.75 5.02
C ARG A 68 2.08 -15.01 4.50
N VAL A 69 1.85 -13.85 3.89
CA VAL A 69 2.92 -12.93 3.50
C VAL A 69 2.74 -11.63 4.26
N TRP A 70 3.77 -11.24 4.99
CA TRP A 70 3.83 -9.97 5.71
C TRP A 70 4.45 -8.91 4.81
N GLU A 71 3.70 -7.86 4.54
CA GLU A 71 4.08 -6.70 3.76
C GLU A 71 4.52 -5.61 4.72
N ASN A 72 5.81 -5.29 4.73
CA ASN A 72 6.43 -4.40 5.71
C ASN A 72 6.97 -3.15 5.02
N TRP A 73 6.25 -2.03 5.12
CA TRP A 73 6.74 -0.73 4.67
C TRP A 73 7.58 -0.08 5.74
N ASN A 74 8.86 0.05 5.45
CA ASN A 74 9.81 0.79 6.27
C ASN A 74 9.86 2.22 5.75
N VAL A 75 9.37 3.16 6.56
CA VAL A 75 9.18 4.55 6.18
C VAL A 75 10.10 5.42 6.99
N GLU A 76 10.87 6.28 6.32
CA GLU A 76 11.77 7.19 7.01
C GLU A 76 11.00 8.17 7.90
N GLY A 77 11.45 8.31 9.15
CA GLY A 77 10.84 9.19 10.14
C GLY A 77 9.68 8.57 10.91
N PHE A 78 9.26 7.34 10.60
CA PHE A 78 8.25 6.62 11.36
C PHE A 78 8.92 5.77 12.44
N GLU A 79 8.33 5.74 13.64
CA GLU A 79 8.85 4.95 14.76
C GLU A 79 8.61 3.45 14.60
N SER A 80 7.60 3.08 13.81
CA SER A 80 7.20 1.70 13.59
C SER A 80 6.99 1.39 12.11
N VAL A 81 7.22 0.13 11.76
CA VAL A 81 6.94 -0.41 10.42
C VAL A 81 5.44 -0.45 10.19
N LEU A 82 5.00 -0.02 9.02
CA LEU A 82 3.61 -0.19 8.61
C LEU A 82 3.46 -1.57 7.99
N THR A 83 2.64 -2.41 8.61
CA THR A 83 2.50 -3.81 8.22
C THR A 83 1.08 -4.13 7.77
N LYS A 84 0.96 -4.88 6.66
CA LYS A 84 -0.26 -5.57 6.23
C LYS A 84 0.05 -7.04 6.00
N VAL A 85 -0.92 -7.91 6.23
CA VAL A 85 -0.75 -9.36 6.08
C VAL A 85 -1.68 -9.86 4.97
N ILE A 86 -1.11 -10.48 3.93
CA ILE A 86 -1.88 -11.26 2.96
C ILE A 86 -2.08 -12.66 3.52
N HIS A 87 -3.34 -13.09 3.55
CA HIS A 87 -3.71 -14.45 3.90
C HIS A 87 -3.78 -15.33 2.65
N PRO A 88 -3.39 -16.62 2.76
CA PRO A 88 -3.55 -17.54 1.65
C PRO A 88 -5.03 -17.70 1.30
N LEU A 89 -5.31 -17.96 0.02
CA LEU A 89 -6.66 -18.34 -0.40
C LEU A 89 -7.04 -19.64 0.30
N SER A 90 -8.09 -19.62 1.10
CA SER A 90 -8.70 -20.83 1.64
C SER A 90 -9.10 -21.72 0.47
N LYS A 91 -8.54 -22.93 0.39
CA LYS A 91 -9.17 -24.00 -0.42
C LYS A 91 -10.31 -24.55 0.44
N GLU A 92 -11.54 -24.26 0.05
CA GLU A 92 -12.69 -25.08 0.47
C GLU A 92 -12.52 -26.52 -0.02
#